data_AF-A0A3N5W1A5-F1
#
_entry.id   AF-A0A3N5W1A5-F1
#
_cell.length_a   1.000
_cell.length_b   1.000
_cell.length_c   1.000
_cell.angle_alpha   90.00
_cell.angle_beta   90.00
_cell.angle_gamma   90.00
#
_symmetry.space_group_name_H-M   'P 1'
#
loop_
_entity.id
_entity.type
_entity.pdbx_description
1 polymer ?
#
loop_
_entity_poly.entity_id
_entity_poly.type
_entity_poly.pdbx_seq_one_letter_code
_entity_poly.pdbx_strand_id
1 'polypeptide(L)'
;MRGTVKVRLPCGWGWIIDPALMDLPARKPLISRYRLKARGFLNAISNRREFEGALIQIDGGYGCIHPWPELGDPPLEKCLADLAGERRWPVVRRAVRCADYDRVARRFEHSLFEEMEVPDSHATLSIARVEGVARAVEAGFSVIKLKAGSNPAAEARFLDEMTAEFPQLKWRLDFNECLEPGAAAGFLTGLAEQTRAAIDFVEDPCPYSESAWKELHRQTRVKLAVDREAAPLSSAAQVMVIKPAIDEPFLLGEAALRNQQRVVMTSYMDHPVGQAFAAWEAARLGLQFPGLVGLCGLQTHHLFEPDAFTELLGPWSPVFQPPAGNGLGFDDLLDALPWTRHY
;
A
#
# COMPACT_ATOMS: atom_id res chain seq x y z
N MET A 1 36.07 -14.53 -14.12
CA MET A 1 35.69 -15.40 -12.98
C MET A 1 36.13 -14.75 -11.68
N ARG A 2 35.24 -14.03 -11.00
CA ARG A 2 35.38 -13.65 -9.58
C ARG A 2 34.03 -13.97 -8.94
N GLY A 3 34.07 -14.91 -8.01
CA GLY A 3 32.90 -15.68 -7.58
C GLY A 3 32.04 -14.95 -6.56
N THR A 4 30.74 -15.09 -6.71
CA THR A 4 29.77 -15.01 -5.63
C THR A 4 30.02 -16.20 -4.68
N VAL A 5 30.21 -15.92 -3.39
CA VAL A 5 30.28 -16.96 -2.35
C VAL A 5 28.91 -17.06 -1.70
N LYS A 6 28.28 -18.22 -1.84
CA LYS A 6 27.02 -18.57 -1.17
C LYS A 6 27.34 -18.90 0.29
N VAL A 7 26.88 -18.08 1.25
CA VAL A 7 27.06 -18.34 2.68
C VAL A 7 25.72 -18.61 3.33
N ARG A 8 25.67 -19.67 4.15
CA ARG A 8 24.49 -20.05 4.93
C ARG A 8 24.45 -19.21 6.21
N LEU A 9 23.44 -18.36 6.37
CA LEU A 9 23.15 -17.68 7.62
C LEU A 9 22.11 -18.46 8.43
N PRO A 10 21.95 -18.20 9.75
CA PRO A 10 21.09 -19.00 10.64
C PRO A 10 19.60 -19.06 10.25
N CYS A 11 19.17 -18.23 9.29
CA CYS A 11 17.79 -18.06 8.86
C CYS A 11 17.56 -18.25 7.33
N GLY A 12 18.53 -18.73 6.56
CA GLY A 12 18.34 -19.03 5.12
C GLY A 12 19.54 -18.72 4.21
N TRP A 13 19.30 -18.79 2.90
CA TRP A 13 20.26 -18.35 1.88
C TRP A 13 20.19 -16.82 1.74
N GLY A 14 21.32 -16.13 1.91
CA GLY A 14 21.44 -14.70 1.69
C GLY A 14 22.60 -14.37 0.76
N TRP A 15 22.46 -13.30 -0.02
CA TRP A 15 23.54 -12.74 -0.83
C TRP A 15 24.27 -11.67 -0.03
N ILE A 16 25.58 -11.85 0.20
CA ILE A 16 26.44 -10.79 0.74
C ILE A 16 26.95 -9.98 -0.45
N ILE A 17 26.59 -8.70 -0.51
CA ILE A 17 27.17 -7.75 -1.45
C ILE A 17 28.57 -7.39 -0.93
N ASP A 18 29.58 -7.51 -1.79
CA ASP A 18 30.95 -7.10 -1.51
C ASP A 18 30.99 -5.61 -1.09
N PRO A 19 31.52 -5.27 0.11
CA PRO A 19 31.66 -3.87 0.55
C PRO A 19 32.49 -3.00 -0.41
N ALA A 20 33.37 -3.60 -1.23
CA ALA A 20 34.19 -2.87 -2.20
C ALA A 20 33.42 -2.40 -3.45
N LEU A 21 32.13 -2.76 -3.61
CA LEU A 21 31.24 -2.26 -4.66
C LEU A 21 30.51 -0.96 -4.28
N MET A 22 30.79 -0.39 -3.10
CA MET A 22 30.11 0.81 -2.57
C MET A 22 30.79 2.15 -2.91
N ASP A 23 31.92 2.17 -3.62
CA ASP A 23 32.73 3.40 -3.78
C ASP A 23 32.86 3.85 -5.25
N LEU A 24 31.76 3.79 -6.00
CA LEU A 24 31.58 4.61 -7.21
C LEU A 24 31.00 5.96 -6.76
N PRO A 25 31.44 7.10 -7.34
CA PRO A 25 30.82 8.39 -7.03
C PRO A 25 29.32 8.28 -7.29
N ALA A 26 28.51 8.47 -6.25
CA ALA A 26 27.07 8.30 -6.31
C ALA A 26 26.52 9.10 -7.50
N ARG A 27 26.04 8.41 -8.53
CA ARG A 27 25.40 9.09 -9.64
C ARG A 27 24.18 9.80 -9.08
N LYS A 28 24.04 11.09 -9.41
CA LYS A 28 22.86 11.85 -9.02
C LYS A 28 21.60 11.12 -9.53
N PRO A 29 20.53 11.02 -8.71
CA PRO A 29 19.29 10.41 -9.13
C PRO A 29 18.73 11.14 -10.36
N LEU A 30 18.23 10.36 -11.32
CA LEU A 30 17.43 10.88 -12.41
C LEU A 30 15.95 10.84 -12.01
N ILE A 31 15.19 11.80 -12.51
CA ILE A 31 13.76 11.92 -12.22
C ILE A 31 12.95 11.99 -13.51
N SER A 32 11.78 11.35 -13.48
CA SER A 32 10.72 11.53 -14.47
C SER A 32 9.44 11.88 -13.73
N ARG A 33 8.96 13.11 -13.91
CA ARG A 33 7.74 13.59 -13.25
C ARG A 33 6.51 13.03 -13.96
N TYR A 34 5.48 12.72 -13.18
CA TYR A 34 4.19 12.30 -13.70
C TYR A 34 3.06 12.97 -12.94
N ARG A 35 1.85 12.84 -13.48
CA ARG A 35 0.62 13.28 -12.84
C ARG A 35 -0.46 12.22 -13.02
N LEU A 36 -1.02 11.75 -11.92
CA LEU A 36 -2.19 10.88 -11.94
C LEU A 36 -3.45 11.73 -11.79
N LYS A 37 -4.47 11.46 -12.61
CA LYS A 37 -5.75 12.16 -12.54
C LYS A 37 -6.82 11.21 -12.03
N ALA A 38 -7.41 11.52 -10.88
CA ALA A 38 -8.43 10.69 -10.24
C ALA A 38 -9.77 10.81 -10.96
N ARG A 39 -10.48 9.67 -11.09
CA ARG A 39 -11.84 9.61 -11.64
C ARG A 39 -12.89 10.23 -10.70
N GLY A 40 -12.53 10.47 -9.43
CA GLY A 40 -13.40 10.99 -8.39
C GLY A 40 -12.63 11.47 -7.16
N PHE A 41 -13.35 11.73 -6.06
CA PHE A 41 -12.71 11.98 -4.77
C PHE A 41 -12.14 10.65 -4.26
N LEU A 42 -10.95 10.68 -3.65
CA LEU A 42 -10.24 9.45 -3.23
C LEU A 42 -10.39 9.15 -1.73
N ASN A 43 -10.75 10.13 -0.92
CA ASN A 43 -11.05 9.98 0.51
C ASN A 43 -11.86 11.17 1.02
N ALA A 44 -12.25 11.14 2.30
CA ALA A 44 -13.03 12.20 2.94
C ALA A 44 -12.24 13.49 3.25
N ILE A 45 -10.90 13.44 3.20
CA ILE A 45 -10.02 14.53 3.64
C ILE A 45 -9.54 15.40 2.47
N SER A 46 -9.42 14.84 1.26
CA SER A 46 -8.88 15.53 0.09
C SER A 46 -9.92 15.74 -1.01
N ASN A 47 -10.00 16.98 -1.50
CA ASN A 47 -10.75 17.36 -2.69
C ASN A 47 -9.90 17.35 -3.98
N ARG A 48 -8.61 16.97 -3.87
CA ARG A 48 -7.66 16.98 -5.00
C ARG A 48 -8.06 15.94 -6.04
N ARG A 49 -7.86 16.29 -7.32
CA ARG A 49 -8.10 15.41 -8.48
C ARG A 49 -6.84 15.08 -9.26
N GLU A 50 -5.77 15.85 -9.09
CA GLU A 50 -4.50 15.65 -9.78
C GLU A 50 -3.39 15.44 -8.76
N PHE A 51 -2.62 14.38 -8.94
CA PHE A 51 -1.63 13.92 -7.97
C PHE A 51 -0.28 13.88 -8.67
N GLU A 52 0.58 14.82 -8.31
CA GLU A 52 1.92 14.91 -8.86
C GLU A 52 2.88 13.98 -8.10
N GLY A 53 3.68 13.26 -8.85
CA GLY A 53 4.75 12.43 -8.30
C GLY A 53 5.95 12.40 -9.24
N ALA A 54 6.95 11.62 -8.84
CA ALA A 54 8.11 11.36 -9.68
C ALA A 54 8.53 9.89 -9.58
N LEU A 55 8.86 9.31 -10.74
CA LEU A 55 9.70 8.14 -10.77
C LEU A 55 11.15 8.58 -10.62
N ILE A 56 11.93 7.77 -9.92
CA ILE A 56 13.36 7.99 -9.72
C ILE A 56 14.14 6.85 -10.35
N GLN A 57 15.33 7.14 -10.86
CA GLN A 57 16.30 6.15 -11.30
C GLN A 57 17.63 6.37 -10.58
N ILE A 58 18.15 5.31 -9.95
CA ILE A 58 19.44 5.29 -9.24
C ILE A 58 20.22 4.08 -9.71
N ASP A 59 21.34 4.31 -10.40
CA ASP A 59 22.28 3.28 -10.85
C ASP A 59 21.62 2.10 -11.59
N GLY A 60 20.59 2.39 -12.38
CA GLY A 60 19.85 1.43 -13.20
C GLY A 60 18.65 0.78 -12.51
N GLY A 61 18.35 1.11 -11.24
CA GLY A 61 17.09 0.71 -10.60
C GLY A 61 16.11 1.86 -10.46
N TYR A 62 14.83 1.53 -10.34
CA TYR A 62 13.72 2.47 -10.39
C TYR A 62 12.88 2.44 -9.12
N GLY A 63 12.40 3.61 -8.72
CA GLY A 63 11.51 3.79 -7.57
C GLY A 63 10.44 4.84 -7.81
N CYS A 64 9.49 4.96 -6.89
CA CYS A 64 8.38 5.90 -6.99
C CYS A 64 8.31 6.80 -5.75
N ILE A 65 8.23 8.11 -5.96
CA ILE A 65 7.89 9.10 -4.96
C ILE A 65 6.50 9.65 -5.29
N HIS A 66 5.52 9.37 -4.43
CA HIS A 66 4.15 9.85 -4.56
C HIS A 66 3.65 10.38 -3.21
N PRO A 67 3.83 11.67 -2.91
CA PRO A 67 3.44 12.21 -1.62
C PRO A 67 1.94 12.52 -1.54
N TRP A 68 1.41 12.34 -0.34
CA TRP A 68 0.08 12.77 0.08
C TRP A 68 0.17 13.83 1.18
N PRO A 69 0.38 15.12 0.85
CA PRO A 69 0.41 16.19 1.84
C PRO A 69 -0.82 16.28 2.73
N GLU A 70 -1.98 15.90 2.20
CA GLU A 70 -3.25 15.83 2.93
C GLU A 70 -3.23 14.76 4.02
N LEU A 71 -2.33 13.78 3.93
CA LEU A 71 -2.15 12.73 4.92
C LEU A 71 -0.94 12.97 5.83
N GLY A 72 -0.14 14.01 5.58
CA GLY A 72 1.01 14.41 6.41
C GLY A 72 2.36 14.41 5.67
N ASP A 73 2.42 13.96 4.41
CA ASP A 73 3.67 13.94 3.67
C ASP A 73 4.18 15.35 3.31
N PRO A 74 5.50 15.53 3.14
CA PRO A 74 6.01 16.73 2.49
C PRO A 74 5.53 16.83 1.03
N PRO A 75 5.30 18.05 0.49
CA PRO A 75 5.06 18.26 -0.94
C PRO A 75 6.17 17.67 -1.83
N LEU A 76 5.84 17.37 -3.10
CA LEU A 76 6.77 16.75 -4.05
C LEU A 76 8.11 17.49 -4.15
N GLU A 77 8.10 18.82 -4.26
CA GLU A 77 9.35 19.61 -4.33
C GLU A 77 10.25 19.41 -3.09
N LYS A 78 9.66 19.27 -1.90
CA LYS A 78 10.44 18.97 -0.69
C LYS A 78 10.97 17.53 -0.70
N CYS A 79 10.21 16.58 -1.23
CA CYS A 79 10.69 15.20 -1.42
C CYS A 79 11.88 15.16 -2.38
N LEU A 80 11.79 15.88 -3.49
CA LEU A 80 12.81 15.94 -4.53
C LEU A 80 14.09 16.64 -4.03
N ALA A 81 13.94 17.75 -3.28
CA ALA A 81 15.08 18.37 -2.60
C ALA A 81 15.75 17.43 -1.57
N ASP A 82 14.96 16.68 -0.81
CA ASP A 82 15.47 15.72 0.18
C ASP A 82 16.15 14.49 -0.47
N LEU A 83 15.67 14.06 -1.64
CA LEU A 83 16.29 12.99 -2.44
C LEU A 83 17.74 13.31 -2.82
N ALA A 84 18.02 14.58 -3.12
CA ALA A 84 19.37 15.08 -3.43
C ALA A 84 20.25 15.29 -2.18
N GLY A 85 19.65 15.26 -0.99
CA GLY A 85 20.31 15.52 0.29
C GLY A 85 20.30 14.31 1.23
N GLU A 86 19.85 14.55 2.46
CA GLU A 86 19.97 13.61 3.57
C GLU A 86 18.91 12.49 3.58
N ARG A 87 17.87 12.58 2.74
CA ARG A 87 16.81 11.56 2.64
C ARG A 87 16.10 11.34 3.98
N ARG A 88 15.69 12.45 4.61
CA ARG A 88 15.03 12.50 5.92
C ARG A 88 13.57 12.04 5.88
N TRP A 89 12.90 12.12 4.74
CA TRP A 89 11.49 11.76 4.65
C TRP A 89 11.30 10.27 4.38
N PRO A 90 10.36 9.58 5.07
CA PRO A 90 10.10 8.16 4.85
C PRO A 90 9.81 7.83 3.39
N VAL A 91 8.95 8.62 2.74
CA VAL A 91 8.61 8.44 1.31
C VAL A 91 9.85 8.47 0.39
N VAL A 92 10.85 9.29 0.72
CA VAL A 92 12.11 9.37 -0.04
C VAL A 92 12.99 8.15 0.24
N ARG A 93 13.16 7.77 1.52
CA ARG A 93 13.96 6.59 1.89
C ARG A 93 13.41 5.31 1.27
N ARG A 94 12.08 5.15 1.31
CA ARG A 94 11.40 3.98 0.77
C ARG A 94 11.46 3.95 -0.76
N ALA A 95 11.37 5.09 -1.44
CA ALA A 95 11.60 5.16 -2.88
C ALA A 95 13.04 4.76 -3.27
N VAL A 96 14.04 5.20 -2.51
CA VAL A 96 15.45 4.78 -2.72
C VAL A 96 15.60 3.28 -2.45
N ARG A 97 14.96 2.75 -1.41
CA ARG A 97 14.98 1.32 -1.09
C ARG A 97 14.35 0.48 -2.21
N CYS A 98 13.25 0.97 -2.79
CA CYS A 98 12.62 0.39 -3.97
C CYS A 98 13.62 0.32 -5.15
N ALA A 99 14.25 1.46 -5.49
CA ALA A 99 15.26 1.52 -6.54
C ALA A 99 16.45 0.59 -6.28
N ASP A 100 16.88 0.39 -5.03
CA ASP A 100 17.96 -0.53 -4.69
C ASP A 100 17.61 -2.00 -4.96
N TYR A 101 16.41 -2.44 -4.59
CA TYR A 101 15.98 -3.81 -4.87
C TYR A 101 15.80 -4.06 -6.36
N ASP A 102 15.13 -3.13 -7.04
CA ASP A 102 14.92 -3.18 -8.48
C ASP A 102 16.26 -3.19 -9.24
N ARG A 103 17.21 -2.34 -8.86
CA ARG A 103 18.58 -2.32 -9.42
C ARG A 103 19.26 -3.68 -9.32
N VAL A 104 19.20 -4.32 -8.16
CA VAL A 104 19.86 -5.60 -7.94
C VAL A 104 19.27 -6.66 -8.87
N ALA A 105 17.94 -6.76 -8.94
CA ALA A 105 17.26 -7.71 -9.80
C ALA A 105 17.56 -7.46 -11.29
N ARG A 106 17.54 -6.19 -11.74
CA ARG A 106 17.89 -5.81 -13.12
C ARG A 106 19.31 -6.17 -13.50
N ARG A 107 20.28 -6.02 -12.60
CA ARG A 107 21.68 -6.41 -12.86
C ARG A 107 21.85 -7.91 -13.12
N PHE A 108 20.93 -8.72 -12.63
CA PHE A 108 20.92 -10.16 -12.85
C PHE A 108 19.91 -10.59 -13.91
N GLU A 109 19.24 -9.65 -14.59
CA GLU A 109 18.20 -9.94 -15.61
C GLU A 109 17.06 -10.81 -15.05
N HIS A 110 16.68 -10.57 -13.79
CA HIS A 110 15.64 -11.32 -13.10
C HIS A 110 14.45 -10.42 -12.75
N SER A 111 13.26 -11.00 -12.72
CA SER A 111 12.08 -10.36 -12.12
C SER A 111 12.13 -10.49 -10.60
N LEU A 112 11.74 -9.45 -9.88
CA LEU A 112 11.52 -9.52 -8.43
C LEU A 112 10.36 -10.44 -8.04
N PHE A 113 9.47 -10.75 -8.98
CA PHE A 113 8.30 -11.61 -8.78
C PHE A 113 8.55 -13.09 -9.12
N GLU A 114 9.76 -13.43 -9.59
CA GLU A 114 10.12 -14.81 -9.84
C GLU A 114 10.01 -15.64 -8.56
N GLU A 115 9.27 -16.75 -8.60
CA GLU A 115 9.00 -17.64 -7.45
C GLU A 115 8.30 -16.95 -6.26
N MET A 116 7.63 -15.81 -6.49
CA MET A 116 6.87 -15.11 -5.45
C MET A 116 5.38 -15.40 -5.55
N GLU A 117 4.75 -15.71 -4.41
CA GLU A 117 3.29 -15.75 -4.29
C GLU A 117 2.79 -14.39 -3.75
N VAL A 118 2.21 -13.58 -4.63
CA VAL A 118 1.63 -12.29 -4.25
C VAL A 118 0.25 -12.51 -3.63
N PRO A 119 -0.03 -12.00 -2.41
CA PRO A 119 -1.35 -12.11 -1.80
C PRO A 119 -2.44 -11.41 -2.62
N ASP A 120 -3.64 -12.00 -2.64
CA ASP A 120 -4.82 -11.37 -3.23
C ASP A 120 -5.13 -10.00 -2.62
N SER A 121 -5.77 -9.14 -3.40
CA SER A 121 -6.17 -7.78 -3.02
C SER A 121 -7.67 -7.66 -2.78
N HIS A 122 -8.06 -6.72 -1.90
CA HIS A 122 -9.41 -6.21 -1.83
C HIS A 122 -9.67 -5.17 -2.92
N ALA A 123 -10.93 -4.97 -3.27
CA ALA A 123 -11.37 -3.87 -4.11
C ALA A 123 -11.41 -2.58 -3.29
N THR A 124 -10.79 -1.49 -3.77
CA THR A 124 -10.91 -0.17 -3.11
C THR A 124 -12.02 0.65 -3.76
N LEU A 125 -12.99 1.10 -2.97
CA LEU A 125 -14.02 2.04 -3.38
C LEU A 125 -13.88 3.34 -2.58
N SER A 126 -13.78 4.46 -3.28
CA SER A 126 -13.68 5.78 -2.64
C SER A 126 -15.04 6.39 -2.30
N ILE A 127 -16.13 5.83 -2.83
CA ILE A 127 -17.51 6.31 -2.64
C ILE A 127 -18.46 5.11 -2.55
N ALA A 128 -19.44 5.20 -1.66
CA ALA A 128 -20.53 4.25 -1.52
C ALA A 128 -21.48 4.30 -2.73
N ARG A 129 -21.25 3.46 -3.74
CA ARG A 129 -22.09 3.34 -4.95
C ARG A 129 -22.30 1.88 -5.34
N VAL A 130 -23.53 1.54 -5.69
CA VAL A 130 -23.95 0.17 -6.03
C VAL A 130 -23.18 -0.35 -7.24
N GLU A 131 -22.98 0.50 -8.26
CA GLU A 131 -22.25 0.13 -9.47
C GLU A 131 -20.79 -0.24 -9.18
N GLY A 132 -20.18 0.41 -8.18
CA GLY A 132 -18.82 0.10 -7.74
C GLY A 132 -18.73 -1.28 -7.08
N VAL A 133 -19.74 -1.64 -6.28
CA VAL A 133 -19.84 -2.95 -5.62
C VAL A 133 -20.08 -4.05 -6.65
N ALA A 134 -21.07 -3.86 -7.54
CA ALA A 134 -21.38 -4.82 -8.59
C ALA A 134 -20.15 -5.10 -9.48
N ARG A 135 -19.42 -4.06 -9.90
CA ARG A 135 -18.19 -4.20 -10.68
C ARG A 135 -17.08 -4.92 -9.91
N ALA A 136 -16.93 -4.67 -8.60
CA ALA A 136 -15.95 -5.38 -7.78
C ALA A 136 -16.28 -6.88 -7.68
N VAL A 137 -17.55 -7.20 -7.45
CA VAL A 137 -18.02 -8.60 -7.39
C VAL A 137 -17.84 -9.29 -8.74
N GLU A 138 -18.20 -8.63 -9.85
CA GLU A 138 -18.00 -9.15 -11.21
C GLU A 138 -16.52 -9.38 -11.54
N ALA A 139 -15.63 -8.51 -11.05
CA ALA A 139 -14.19 -8.66 -11.17
C ALA A 139 -13.60 -9.76 -10.26
N GLY A 140 -14.41 -10.40 -9.42
CA GLY A 140 -14.03 -11.53 -8.57
C GLY A 140 -13.57 -11.17 -7.16
N PHE A 141 -13.72 -9.92 -6.73
CA PHE A 141 -13.34 -9.53 -5.36
C PHE A 141 -14.30 -10.09 -4.31
N SER A 142 -13.75 -10.64 -3.23
CA SER A 142 -14.50 -11.12 -2.05
C SER A 142 -14.51 -10.14 -0.88
N VAL A 143 -13.66 -9.10 -0.95
CA VAL A 143 -13.54 -8.06 0.08
C VAL A 143 -13.51 -6.69 -0.59
N ILE A 144 -14.29 -5.74 -0.05
CA ILE A 144 -14.28 -4.33 -0.47
C ILE A 144 -13.81 -3.45 0.68
N LYS A 145 -12.81 -2.60 0.41
CA LYS A 145 -12.46 -1.45 1.24
C LYS A 145 -13.24 -0.23 0.80
N LEU A 146 -14.12 0.27 1.66
CA LEU A 146 -14.89 1.50 1.45
C LEU A 146 -14.30 2.64 2.27
N LYS A 147 -13.95 3.74 1.62
CA LYS A 147 -13.66 5.00 2.29
C LYS A 147 -14.96 5.58 2.84
N ALA A 148 -15.01 5.81 4.15
CA ALA A 148 -16.18 6.22 4.90
C ALA A 148 -15.92 7.54 5.67
N GLY A 149 -16.94 8.05 6.34
CA GLY A 149 -16.87 9.23 7.18
C GLY A 149 -17.44 10.51 6.58
N SER A 150 -17.67 10.54 5.27
CA SER A 150 -18.22 11.71 4.59
C SER A 150 -19.69 11.93 4.92
N ASN A 151 -20.46 10.84 4.99
CA ASN A 151 -21.84 10.83 5.42
C ASN A 151 -22.17 9.48 6.09
N PRO A 152 -21.81 9.32 7.39
CA PRO A 152 -21.91 8.03 8.08
C PRO A 152 -23.33 7.45 8.06
N ALA A 153 -24.37 8.28 8.12
CA ALA A 153 -25.76 7.79 8.09
C ALA A 153 -26.13 7.18 6.72
N ALA A 154 -25.67 7.78 5.61
CA ALA A 154 -25.90 7.24 4.27
C ALA A 154 -25.03 6.00 4.01
N GLU A 155 -23.77 6.03 4.44
CA GLU A 155 -22.84 4.91 4.31
C GLU A 155 -23.31 3.68 5.11
N ALA A 156 -23.89 3.87 6.31
CA ALA A 156 -24.47 2.79 7.10
C ALA A 156 -25.64 2.10 6.36
N ARG A 157 -26.60 2.88 5.83
CA ARG A 157 -27.72 2.33 5.04
C ARG A 157 -27.21 1.59 3.81
N PHE A 158 -26.26 2.17 3.11
CA PHE A 158 -25.63 1.54 1.95
C PHE A 158 -24.98 0.20 2.30
N LEU A 159 -24.23 0.13 3.40
CA LEU A 159 -23.60 -1.11 3.86
C LEU A 159 -24.64 -2.19 4.20
N ASP A 160 -25.74 -1.82 4.85
CA ASP A 160 -26.82 -2.75 5.17
C ASP A 160 -27.51 -3.29 3.91
N GLU A 161 -27.82 -2.42 2.95
CA GLU A 161 -28.40 -2.79 1.65
C GLU A 161 -27.47 -3.72 0.86
N MET A 162 -26.19 -3.34 0.71
CA MET A 162 -25.23 -4.11 -0.07
C MET A 162 -24.82 -5.41 0.61
N THR A 163 -24.81 -5.48 1.94
CA THR A 163 -24.58 -6.76 2.63
C THR A 163 -25.76 -7.70 2.46
N ALA A 164 -26.99 -7.19 2.41
CA ALA A 164 -28.16 -8.01 2.14
C ALA A 164 -28.15 -8.56 0.70
N GLU A 165 -27.74 -7.73 -0.27
CA GLU A 165 -27.64 -8.12 -1.68
C GLU A 165 -26.47 -9.08 -1.94
N PHE A 166 -25.32 -8.85 -1.31
CA PHE A 166 -24.09 -9.62 -1.47
C PHE A 166 -23.63 -10.25 -0.14
N PRO A 167 -24.33 -11.26 0.40
CA PRO A 167 -24.10 -11.78 1.76
C PRO A 167 -22.74 -12.48 1.96
N GLN A 168 -22.04 -12.82 0.87
CA GLN A 168 -20.69 -13.41 0.94
C GLN A 168 -19.57 -12.36 1.00
N LEU A 169 -19.87 -11.10 0.67
CA LEU A 169 -18.91 -10.02 0.64
C LEU A 169 -18.47 -9.63 2.04
N LYS A 170 -17.18 -9.32 2.21
CA LYS A 170 -16.66 -8.71 3.44
C LYS A 170 -16.29 -7.26 3.23
N TRP A 171 -16.42 -6.47 4.30
CA TRP A 171 -16.16 -5.03 4.27
C TRP A 171 -14.94 -4.66 5.11
N ARG A 172 -14.09 -3.81 4.53
CA ARG A 172 -13.10 -3.04 5.26
C ARG A 172 -13.54 -1.58 5.20
N LEU A 173 -13.70 -0.94 6.35
CA LEU A 173 -14.12 0.46 6.39
C LEU A 173 -12.93 1.32 6.76
N ASP A 174 -12.73 2.45 6.11
CA ASP A 174 -11.61 3.33 6.38
C ASP A 174 -12.08 4.76 6.53
N PHE A 175 -11.93 5.29 7.74
CA PHE A 175 -12.39 6.61 8.13
C PHE A 175 -11.27 7.66 8.13
N ASN A 176 -9.99 7.26 7.99
CA ASN A 176 -8.84 8.17 8.09
C ASN A 176 -8.93 9.11 9.32
N GLU A 177 -9.28 8.57 10.49
CA GLU A 177 -9.41 9.28 11.77
C GLU A 177 -10.50 10.37 11.80
N CYS A 178 -11.49 10.35 10.91
CA CYS A 178 -12.44 11.46 10.78
C CYS A 178 -13.59 11.48 11.81
N LEU A 179 -13.79 10.42 12.59
CA LEU A 179 -14.82 10.38 13.63
C LEU A 179 -14.23 10.60 15.02
N GLU A 180 -15.09 11.00 15.95
CA GLU A 180 -14.82 10.91 17.38
C GLU A 180 -15.06 9.48 17.90
N PRO A 181 -14.39 9.02 18.97
CA PRO A 181 -14.54 7.64 19.48
C PRO A 181 -15.99 7.22 19.75
N GLY A 182 -16.81 8.11 20.34
CA GLY A 182 -18.22 7.83 20.59
C GLY A 182 -19.06 7.75 19.31
N ALA A 183 -18.74 8.56 18.30
CA ALA A 183 -19.41 8.51 17.00
C ALA A 183 -19.06 7.24 16.23
N ALA A 184 -17.80 6.80 16.29
CA ALA A 184 -17.38 5.51 15.73
C ALA A 184 -18.11 4.33 16.40
N ALA A 185 -18.21 4.33 17.73
CA ALA A 185 -18.97 3.31 18.46
C ALA A 185 -20.46 3.30 18.08
N GLY A 186 -21.07 4.49 17.97
CA GLY A 186 -22.47 4.63 17.56
C GLY A 186 -22.70 4.17 16.12
N PHE A 187 -21.80 4.49 15.19
CA PHE A 187 -21.86 3.99 13.82
C PHE A 187 -21.83 2.46 13.78
N LEU A 188 -20.83 1.84 14.42
CA LEU A 188 -20.63 0.38 14.36
C LEU A 188 -21.71 -0.41 15.10
N THR A 189 -22.24 0.11 16.20
CA THR A 189 -23.35 -0.54 16.92
C THR A 189 -24.70 -0.31 16.24
N GLY A 190 -24.84 0.74 15.43
CA GLY A 190 -26.04 1.05 14.66
C GLY A 190 -26.23 0.27 13.36
N LEU A 191 -25.18 -0.38 12.84
CA LEU A 191 -25.28 -1.27 11.67
C LEU A 191 -26.15 -2.50 11.98
N ALA A 192 -26.80 -3.05 10.96
CA ALA A 192 -27.48 -4.34 11.11
C ALA A 192 -26.50 -5.44 11.55
N GLU A 193 -26.98 -6.41 12.32
CA GLU A 193 -26.12 -7.47 12.89
C GLU A 193 -25.35 -8.23 11.80
N GLN A 194 -26.01 -8.55 10.67
CA GLN A 194 -25.37 -9.20 9.53
C GLN A 194 -24.24 -8.36 8.94
N THR A 195 -24.43 -7.04 8.84
CA THR A 195 -23.47 -6.09 8.28
C THR A 195 -22.27 -5.96 9.19
N ARG A 196 -22.50 -5.84 10.50
CA ARG A 196 -21.44 -5.84 11.49
C ARG A 196 -20.62 -7.15 11.46
N ALA A 197 -21.26 -8.29 11.25
CA ALA A 197 -20.60 -9.59 11.08
C ALA A 197 -19.88 -9.75 9.71
N ALA A 198 -20.24 -8.93 8.72
CA ALA A 198 -19.58 -8.87 7.43
C ALA A 198 -18.33 -7.97 7.43
N ILE A 199 -18.11 -7.15 8.46
CA ILE A 199 -16.90 -6.34 8.58
C ILE A 199 -15.68 -7.22 8.92
N ASP A 200 -14.66 -7.18 8.05
CA ASP A 200 -13.33 -7.77 8.32
C ASP A 200 -12.58 -6.93 9.35
N PHE A 201 -12.54 -5.60 9.16
CA PHE A 201 -12.07 -4.62 10.13
C PHE A 201 -12.47 -3.19 9.77
N VAL A 202 -12.30 -2.27 10.73
CA VAL A 202 -12.38 -0.82 10.52
C VAL A 202 -11.01 -0.20 10.76
N GLU A 203 -10.51 0.47 9.73
CA GLU A 203 -9.25 1.20 9.67
C GLU A 203 -9.46 2.64 10.16
N ASP A 204 -8.62 3.03 11.13
CA ASP A 204 -8.54 4.39 11.67
C ASP A 204 -9.92 5.05 11.90
N PRO A 205 -10.82 4.47 12.72
CA PRO A 205 -12.15 5.02 12.94
C PRO A 205 -12.13 6.46 13.50
N CYS A 206 -11.16 6.72 14.38
CA CYS A 206 -10.92 7.96 15.10
C CYS A 206 -9.42 8.06 15.43
N PRO A 207 -8.90 9.23 15.86
CA PRO A 207 -7.48 9.38 16.20
C PRO A 207 -6.99 8.27 17.14
N TYR A 208 -5.80 7.73 16.86
CA TYR A 208 -5.29 6.59 17.61
C TYR A 208 -5.12 6.91 19.11
N SER A 209 -5.71 6.07 19.95
CA SER A 209 -5.49 6.07 21.40
C SER A 209 -5.67 4.65 21.90
N GLU A 210 -4.66 4.13 22.60
CA GLU A 210 -4.66 2.74 23.05
C GLU A 210 -5.88 2.42 23.94
N SER A 211 -6.25 3.33 24.83
CA SER A 211 -7.41 3.16 25.71
C SER A 211 -8.72 3.28 24.94
N ALA A 212 -8.86 4.28 24.08
CA ALA A 212 -10.09 4.51 23.32
C ALA A 212 -10.37 3.37 22.32
N TRP A 213 -9.33 2.87 21.65
CA TRP A 213 -9.46 1.79 20.66
C TRP A 213 -9.73 0.43 21.33
N LYS A 214 -9.08 0.13 22.47
CA LYS A 214 -9.41 -1.06 23.27
C LYS A 214 -10.87 -1.04 23.72
N GLU A 215 -11.35 0.12 24.16
CA GLU A 215 -12.74 0.29 24.58
C GLU A 215 -13.71 0.16 23.40
N LEU A 216 -13.40 0.80 22.26
CA LEU A 216 -14.19 0.68 21.03
C LEU A 216 -14.30 -0.78 20.56
N HIS A 217 -13.19 -1.52 20.54
CA HIS A 217 -13.20 -2.93 20.21
C HIS A 217 -14.01 -3.75 21.23
N ARG A 218 -13.89 -3.46 22.53
CA ARG A 218 -14.64 -4.15 23.58
C ARG A 218 -16.16 -3.95 23.42
N GLN A 219 -16.59 -2.74 23.09
CA GLN A 219 -17.99 -2.38 22.90
C GLN A 219 -18.60 -2.97 21.63
N THR A 220 -17.87 -2.91 20.51
CA THR A 220 -18.41 -3.24 19.18
C THR A 220 -18.11 -4.67 18.75
N ARG A 221 -17.04 -5.27 19.30
CA ARG A 221 -16.42 -6.54 18.86
C ARG A 221 -15.91 -6.54 17.41
N VAL A 222 -15.94 -5.40 16.73
CA VAL A 222 -15.39 -5.23 15.39
C VAL A 222 -13.87 -5.09 15.50
N LYS A 223 -13.13 -5.79 14.64
CA LYS A 223 -11.67 -5.68 14.58
C LYS A 223 -11.28 -4.29 14.09
N LEU A 224 -10.26 -3.71 14.71
CA LEU A 224 -9.71 -2.42 14.30
C LEU A 224 -8.38 -2.62 13.57
N ALA A 225 -8.12 -1.76 12.59
CA ALA A 225 -6.85 -1.69 11.88
C ALA A 225 -6.21 -0.32 12.11
N VAL A 226 -4.91 -0.30 12.40
CA VAL A 226 -4.12 0.93 12.50
C VAL A 226 -3.35 1.14 11.21
N ASP A 227 -3.49 2.33 10.62
CA ASP A 227 -2.81 2.76 9.40
C ASP A 227 -1.97 4.02 9.63
N ARG A 228 -2.58 5.16 9.95
CA ARG A 228 -1.87 6.45 10.10
C ARG A 228 -0.83 6.47 11.21
N GLU A 229 -1.13 5.82 12.32
CA GLU A 229 -0.27 5.70 13.51
C GLU A 229 0.34 4.30 13.62
N ALA A 230 0.56 3.63 12.48
CA ALA A 230 1.20 2.32 12.43
C ALA A 230 2.63 2.40 12.99
N ALA A 231 2.82 1.80 14.16
CA ALA A 231 4.10 1.77 14.84
C ALA A 231 4.24 0.45 15.63
N PRO A 232 5.46 0.04 16.04
CA PRO A 232 5.65 -1.21 16.77
C PRO A 232 4.82 -1.35 18.07
N LEU A 233 4.44 -0.22 18.68
CA LEU A 233 3.66 -0.16 19.92
C LEU A 233 2.16 0.00 19.68
N SER A 234 1.69 0.04 18.43
CA SER A 234 0.29 0.25 18.08
C SER A 234 -0.55 -1.03 18.22
N SER A 235 -0.56 -1.61 19.43
CA SER A 235 -1.11 -2.93 19.74
C SER A 235 -2.59 -2.94 20.13
N ALA A 236 -3.27 -1.79 20.17
CA ALA A 236 -4.72 -1.75 20.44
C ALA A 236 -5.55 -2.28 19.25
N ALA A 237 -5.00 -2.19 18.04
CA ALA A 237 -5.60 -2.70 16.81
C ALA A 237 -5.35 -4.20 16.65
N GLN A 238 -6.26 -4.91 16.00
CA GLN A 238 -6.11 -6.34 15.67
C GLN A 238 -5.43 -6.54 14.30
N VAL A 239 -5.28 -5.47 13.53
CA VAL A 239 -4.67 -5.46 12.21
C VAL A 239 -3.68 -4.30 12.11
N MET A 240 -2.50 -4.57 11.58
CA MET A 240 -1.50 -3.58 11.20
C MET A 240 -1.58 -3.37 9.69
N VAL A 241 -1.90 -2.15 9.26
CA VAL A 241 -1.77 -1.76 7.86
C VAL A 241 -0.35 -1.29 7.63
N ILE A 242 0.27 -1.79 6.56
CA ILE A 242 1.64 -1.42 6.18
C ILE A 242 1.62 -0.90 4.74
N LYS A 243 2.19 0.28 4.52
CA LYS A 243 2.37 0.92 3.22
C LYS A 243 3.85 0.98 2.87
N PRO A 244 4.36 0.09 2.00
CA PRO A 244 5.79 0.05 1.67
C PRO A 244 6.37 1.34 1.10
N ALA A 245 5.53 2.27 0.63
CA ALA A 245 5.89 3.61 0.19
C ALA A 245 6.37 4.52 1.34
N ILE A 246 5.96 4.29 2.59
CA ILE A 246 6.31 5.15 3.74
C ILE A 246 6.76 4.37 4.98
N ASP A 247 6.35 3.11 5.13
CA ASP A 247 6.64 2.29 6.30
C ASP A 247 7.85 1.38 6.09
N GLU A 248 8.35 0.81 7.19
CA GLU A 248 9.37 -0.24 7.18
C GLU A 248 8.72 -1.62 7.38
N PRO A 249 8.47 -2.41 6.31
CA PRO A 249 7.67 -3.62 6.37
C PRO A 249 8.11 -4.67 7.40
N PHE A 250 9.41 -4.94 7.48
CA PHE A 250 9.91 -5.99 8.37
C PHE A 250 9.82 -5.57 9.83
N LEU A 251 10.09 -4.30 10.15
CA LEU A 251 9.98 -3.77 11.50
C LEU A 251 8.53 -3.88 12.01
N LEU A 252 7.57 -3.43 11.18
CA LEU A 252 6.15 -3.50 11.54
C LEU A 252 5.61 -4.93 11.51
N GLY A 253 6.09 -5.78 10.59
CA GLY A 253 5.74 -7.20 10.54
C GLY A 253 6.18 -7.97 11.79
N GLU A 254 7.41 -7.77 12.26
CA GLU A 254 7.90 -8.36 13.51
C GLU A 254 7.09 -7.89 14.73
N ALA A 255 6.74 -6.60 14.77
CA ALA A 255 5.90 -6.05 15.82
C ALA A 255 4.48 -6.64 15.78
N ALA A 256 3.87 -6.73 14.59
CA ALA A 256 2.56 -7.32 14.39
C ALA A 256 2.53 -8.78 14.85
N LEU A 257 3.55 -9.57 14.50
CA LEU A 257 3.68 -10.95 14.95
C LEU A 257 3.73 -11.04 16.49
N ARG A 258 4.54 -10.20 17.13
CA ARG A 258 4.68 -10.14 18.60
C ARG A 258 3.37 -9.76 19.29
N ASN A 259 2.62 -8.85 18.69
CA ASN A 259 1.35 -8.35 19.19
C ASN A 259 0.15 -9.20 18.77
N GLN A 260 0.38 -10.33 18.08
CA GLN A 260 -0.67 -11.22 17.54
C GLN A 260 -1.66 -10.50 16.61
N GLN A 261 -1.16 -9.53 15.84
CA GLN A 261 -1.92 -8.78 14.85
C GLN A 261 -1.82 -9.48 13.48
N ARG A 262 -2.88 -9.35 12.66
CA ARG A 262 -2.76 -9.63 11.22
C ARG A 262 -2.07 -8.48 10.51
N VAL A 263 -1.37 -8.75 9.41
CA VAL A 263 -0.82 -7.71 8.53
C VAL A 263 -1.63 -7.62 7.25
N VAL A 264 -1.93 -6.37 6.85
CA VAL A 264 -2.48 -6.04 5.54
C VAL A 264 -1.52 -5.05 4.88
N MET A 265 -0.90 -5.47 3.77
CA MET A 265 -0.14 -4.53 2.96
C MET A 265 -1.05 -3.77 2.01
N THR A 266 -0.78 -2.49 1.82
CA THR A 266 -1.50 -1.66 0.84
C THR A 266 -0.53 -0.87 -0.02
N SER A 267 -0.93 -0.62 -1.28
CA SER A 267 -0.34 0.45 -2.08
C SER A 267 -0.67 1.81 -1.47
N TYR A 268 0.00 2.86 -1.93
CA TYR A 268 -0.20 4.20 -1.39
C TYR A 268 -1.07 5.07 -2.31
N MET A 269 -1.99 4.43 -3.05
CA MET A 269 -2.74 5.05 -4.14
C MET A 269 -1.81 5.79 -5.12
N ASP A 270 -0.66 5.17 -5.38
CA ASP A 270 0.48 5.74 -6.07
C ASP A 270 0.64 5.16 -7.48
N HIS A 271 1.70 5.58 -8.18
CA HIS A 271 2.01 5.11 -9.53
C HIS A 271 2.09 3.57 -9.61
N PRO A 272 1.78 2.93 -10.75
CA PRO A 272 1.91 1.48 -10.93
C PRO A 272 3.24 0.86 -10.49
N VAL A 273 4.36 1.58 -10.60
CA VAL A 273 5.67 1.17 -10.06
C VAL A 273 5.64 1.03 -8.53
N GLY A 274 4.99 1.96 -7.83
CA GLY A 274 4.78 1.89 -6.37
C GLY A 274 3.82 0.76 -5.98
N GLN A 275 2.76 0.52 -6.77
CA GLN A 275 1.85 -0.61 -6.59
C GLN A 275 2.59 -1.96 -6.75
N ALA A 276 3.44 -2.10 -7.78
CA ALA A 276 4.29 -3.27 -7.97
C ALA A 276 5.27 -3.47 -6.80
N PHE A 277 5.89 -2.39 -6.31
CA PHE A 277 6.76 -2.48 -5.13
C PHE A 277 6.00 -2.94 -3.88
N ALA A 278 4.78 -2.44 -3.67
CA ALA A 278 3.93 -2.87 -2.56
C ALA A 278 3.55 -4.36 -2.68
N ALA A 279 3.21 -4.82 -3.89
CA ALA A 279 2.89 -6.22 -4.15
C ALA A 279 4.09 -7.14 -3.88
N TRP A 280 5.28 -6.73 -4.32
CA TRP A 280 6.51 -7.48 -4.06
C TRP A 280 6.89 -7.52 -2.57
N GLU A 281 6.83 -6.38 -1.86
CA GLU A 281 7.10 -6.36 -0.41
C GLU A 281 6.06 -7.19 0.37
N ALA A 282 4.81 -7.28 -0.09
CA ALA A 282 3.79 -8.14 0.52
C ALA A 282 4.15 -9.62 0.39
N ALA A 283 4.51 -10.07 -0.82
CA ALA A 283 4.96 -11.43 -1.07
C ALA A 283 6.22 -11.76 -0.27
N ARG A 284 7.20 -10.83 -0.26
CA ARG A 284 8.46 -10.98 0.46
C ARG A 284 8.27 -11.06 1.97
N LEU A 285 7.38 -10.25 2.53
CA LEU A 285 7.04 -10.31 3.96
C LEU A 285 6.32 -11.62 4.29
N GLY A 286 5.43 -12.10 3.40
CA GLY A 286 4.75 -13.38 3.53
C GLY A 286 5.71 -14.59 3.52
N LEU A 287 6.76 -14.55 2.70
CA LEU A 287 7.82 -15.55 2.72
C LEU A 287 8.61 -15.54 4.04
N GLN A 288 8.92 -14.36 4.57
CA GLN A 288 9.66 -14.22 5.83
C GLN A 288 8.82 -14.67 7.03
N PHE A 289 7.53 -14.34 7.03
CA PHE A 289 6.60 -14.60 8.12
C PHE A 289 5.35 -15.33 7.59
N PRO A 290 5.45 -16.66 7.33
CA PRO A 290 4.34 -17.43 6.79
C PRO A 290 3.07 -17.31 7.64
N GLY A 291 1.95 -16.97 6.99
CA GLY A 291 0.64 -16.80 7.64
C GLY A 291 0.40 -15.44 8.31
N LEU A 292 1.39 -14.53 8.34
CA LEU A 292 1.23 -13.19 8.92
C LEU A 292 0.48 -12.24 7.97
N VAL A 293 0.86 -12.23 6.70
CA VAL A 293 0.29 -11.37 5.67
C VAL A 293 -0.99 -12.01 5.13
N GLY A 294 -2.11 -11.31 5.27
CA GLY A 294 -3.40 -11.73 4.75
C GLY A 294 -3.72 -11.12 3.38
N LEU A 295 -5.01 -11.09 3.04
CA LEU A 295 -5.53 -10.37 1.87
C LEU A 295 -5.20 -8.88 1.97
N CYS A 296 -4.55 -8.35 0.93
CA CYS A 296 -3.89 -7.05 0.86
C CYS A 296 -4.75 -6.00 0.12
N GLY A 297 -4.21 -4.81 -0.16
CA GLY A 297 -4.80 -3.72 -0.93
C GLY A 297 -3.82 -3.14 -1.94
N LEU A 298 -3.35 -3.98 -2.86
CA LEU A 298 -2.17 -3.69 -3.68
C LEU A 298 -2.50 -2.92 -4.96
N GLN A 299 -3.76 -3.00 -5.42
CA GLN A 299 -4.19 -2.43 -6.71
C GLN A 299 -5.17 -1.28 -6.51
N THR A 300 -4.75 -0.10 -6.93
CA THR A 300 -5.51 1.15 -6.84
C THR A 300 -5.51 1.94 -8.15
N HIS A 301 -4.89 1.41 -9.21
CA HIS A 301 -4.82 2.05 -10.53
C HIS A 301 -6.20 2.37 -11.12
N HIS A 302 -7.25 1.59 -10.82
CA HIS A 302 -8.60 1.82 -11.32
C HIS A 302 -9.25 3.12 -10.82
N LEU A 303 -8.69 3.71 -9.75
CA LEU A 303 -9.13 5.00 -9.20
C LEU A 303 -8.70 6.19 -10.08
N PHE A 304 -7.74 5.98 -10.98
CA PHE A 304 -7.17 7.00 -11.85
C PHE A 304 -7.57 6.80 -13.33
N GLU A 305 -7.39 7.84 -14.13
CA GLU A 305 -7.42 7.72 -15.59
C GLU A 305 -6.30 6.79 -16.05
N PRO A 306 -6.56 5.91 -17.04
CA PRO A 306 -5.59 4.91 -17.45
C PRO A 306 -4.43 5.56 -18.22
N ASP A 307 -3.24 5.03 -18.02
CA ASP A 307 -2.02 5.31 -18.77
C ASP A 307 -1.31 4.00 -19.16
N ALA A 308 -0.21 4.11 -19.92
CA ALA A 308 0.54 2.96 -20.39
C ALA A 308 1.06 2.04 -19.26
N PHE A 309 1.38 2.59 -18.09
CA PHE A 309 1.80 1.79 -16.94
C PHE A 309 0.63 1.04 -16.30
N THR A 310 -0.55 1.67 -16.22
CA THR A 310 -1.75 1.00 -15.68
C THR A 310 -2.19 -0.16 -16.57
N GLU A 311 -2.08 -0.04 -17.90
CA GLU A 311 -2.42 -1.13 -18.81
C GLU A 311 -1.53 -2.36 -18.61
N LEU A 312 -0.26 -2.18 -18.21
CA LEU A 312 0.65 -3.29 -17.90
C LEU A 312 0.39 -3.97 -16.55
N LEU A 313 -0.39 -3.36 -15.66
CA LEU A 313 -0.93 -4.05 -14.47
C LEU A 313 -2.18 -4.89 -14.80
N GLY A 314 -2.70 -4.76 -16.02
CA GLY A 314 -3.86 -5.50 -16.48
C GLY A 314 -5.18 -4.98 -15.89
N PRO A 315 -6.27 -5.77 -16.01
CA PRO A 315 -7.57 -5.38 -15.51
C PRO A 315 -7.60 -5.34 -13.98
N TRP A 316 -8.44 -4.45 -13.43
CA TRP A 316 -8.72 -4.40 -12.00
C TRP A 316 -9.26 -5.74 -11.49
N SER A 317 -8.47 -6.45 -10.67
CA SER A 317 -8.72 -7.83 -10.24
C SER A 317 -8.18 -8.06 -8.82
N PRO A 318 -8.70 -9.04 -8.05
CA PRO A 318 -8.07 -9.43 -6.78
C PRO A 318 -6.65 -9.98 -6.96
N VAL A 319 -6.38 -10.68 -8.07
CA VAL A 319 -5.06 -11.27 -8.33
C VAL A 319 -4.15 -10.20 -8.91
N PHE A 320 -2.99 -9.99 -8.31
CA PHE A 320 -1.98 -9.08 -8.85
C PHE A 320 -1.31 -9.72 -10.07
N GLN A 321 -1.30 -9.00 -11.20
CA GLN A 321 -0.58 -9.40 -12.40
C GLN A 321 0.76 -8.64 -12.44
N PRO A 322 1.89 -9.29 -12.17
CA PRO A 322 3.18 -8.64 -12.28
C PRO A 322 3.43 -8.20 -13.73
N PRO A 323 3.83 -6.95 -13.96
CA PRO A 323 4.22 -6.49 -15.29
C PRO A 323 5.49 -7.23 -15.74
N ALA A 324 5.58 -7.51 -17.04
CA ALA A 324 6.73 -8.19 -17.61
C ALA A 324 8.02 -7.34 -17.52
N GLY A 325 9.17 -8.02 -17.56
CA GLY A 325 10.50 -7.41 -17.54
C GLY A 325 11.29 -7.75 -16.29
N ASN A 326 12.39 -7.01 -16.11
CA ASN A 326 13.34 -7.20 -15.03
C ASN A 326 13.02 -6.30 -13.83
N GLY A 327 13.49 -6.68 -12.64
CA GLY A 327 13.18 -5.95 -11.42
C GLY A 327 11.67 -5.94 -11.16
N LEU A 328 11.10 -4.74 -11.02
CA LEU A 328 9.65 -4.54 -10.90
C LEU A 328 8.90 -4.64 -12.23
N GLY A 329 9.58 -4.91 -13.35
CA GLY A 329 9.04 -4.93 -14.71
C GLY A 329 9.02 -3.54 -15.36
N PHE A 330 8.13 -3.35 -16.33
CA PHE A 330 7.94 -2.09 -17.07
C PHE A 330 9.15 -1.62 -17.90
N ASP A 331 10.04 -2.53 -18.30
CA ASP A 331 11.33 -2.22 -18.94
C ASP A 331 11.19 -1.20 -20.10
N ASP A 332 10.38 -1.51 -21.10
CA ASP A 332 10.19 -0.65 -22.29
C ASP A 332 9.64 0.74 -21.92
N LEU A 333 8.72 0.81 -20.96
CA LEU A 333 8.13 2.09 -20.54
C LEU A 333 9.14 2.93 -19.77
N LEU A 334 9.88 2.32 -18.86
CA LEU A 334 10.90 3.00 -18.06
C LEU A 334 12.03 3.52 -18.94
N ASP A 335 12.44 2.77 -19.97
CA ASP A 335 13.47 3.19 -20.92
C ASP A 335 13.02 4.37 -21.81
N ALA A 336 11.72 4.45 -22.10
CA ALA A 336 11.15 5.53 -22.92
C ALA A 336 10.91 6.84 -22.16
N LEU A 337 11.03 6.87 -20.83
CA LEU A 337 10.74 8.06 -20.04
C LEU A 337 11.77 9.20 -20.25
N PRO A 338 11.33 10.47 -20.17
CA PRO A 338 12.21 11.63 -20.31
C PRO A 338 12.98 11.90 -19.01
N TRP A 339 13.97 11.05 -18.71
CA TRP A 339 14.79 11.16 -17.51
C TRP A 339 15.61 12.46 -17.48
N THR A 340 15.47 13.22 -16.40
CA THR A 340 16.22 14.47 -16.18
C THR A 340 17.04 14.40 -14.91
N ARG A 341 18.19 15.07 -14.88
CA ARG A 341 18.99 15.17 -13.66
C ARG A 341 18.26 16.05 -12.65
N HIS A 342 18.15 15.56 -11.43
CA HIS A 342 17.81 16.42 -10.30
C HIS A 342 19.04 17.27 -9.97
N TYR A 343 18.99 18.58 -10.25
CA TYR A 343 20.13 19.47 -10.03
C TYR A 343 20.26 19.89 -8.58
#